data_AF-A0A4R0EBH9-F1
#
_entry.id   AF-A0A4R0EBH9-F1
#
_cell.length_a   1.000
_cell.length_b   1.000
_cell.length_c   1.000
_cell.angle_alpha   90.00
_cell.angle_beta   90.00
_cell.angle_gamma   90.00
#
_symmetry.space_group_name_H-M   'P 1'
#
loop_
_entity.id
_entity.type
_entity.pdbx_description
1 polymer ?
#
loop_
_entity_poly.entity_id
_entity_poly.type
_entity_poly.pdbx_seq_one_letter_code
_entity_poly.pdbx_strand_id
1 'polypeptide(L)'
;MKMLRKTLCAMTLGTATLAPIMSTAVFAAPVAASEQQATNNLVKQLTNIRSLSANFEQTTKATSGSKVAQKKGLTGQHMNQTFKGVMKVARPGKFFWETTSPSKQTIVTSGKTVWIYDPDLQQAVRQSLDDQVANTPALLLSGNTSQIMQSYRVTQPDKGKTYYTLLPKDRDGAFQSLTISFGVNKAPSLMILEDSLGQTTYVRFNNVKVNPSIPASTFNFTPPKGTDIIDQ
;
A
#
# COMPACT_ATOMS: atom_id res chain seq x y z
N MET A 1 -27.32 66.31 -69.67
CA MET A 1 -27.40 67.00 -68.35
C MET A 1 -28.05 66.06 -67.35
N LYS A 2 -27.25 65.36 -66.56
CA LYS A 2 -27.69 64.54 -65.42
C LYS A 2 -26.60 64.58 -64.35
N MET A 3 -27.06 64.91 -63.15
CA MET A 3 -26.73 64.28 -61.87
C MET A 3 -25.41 64.60 -61.13
N LEU A 4 -25.68 65.11 -59.92
CA LEU A 4 -25.26 64.64 -58.60
C LEU A 4 -24.09 65.30 -57.87
N ARG A 5 -24.48 65.72 -56.66
CA ARG A 5 -23.80 66.37 -55.54
C ARG A 5 -22.49 65.68 -55.12
N LYS A 6 -21.47 66.48 -54.81
CA LYS A 6 -20.20 66.07 -54.20
C LYS A 6 -20.24 66.20 -52.67
N THR A 7 -20.20 65.04 -52.03
CA THR A 7 -19.36 64.59 -50.89
C THR A 7 -18.95 65.59 -49.79
N LEU A 8 -19.46 65.37 -48.56
CA LEU A 8 -18.82 65.75 -47.31
C LEU A 8 -18.06 64.55 -46.74
N CYS A 9 -16.83 64.80 -46.28
CA CYS A 9 -15.96 63.83 -45.62
C CYS A 9 -16.36 63.72 -44.13
N ALA A 10 -16.71 62.52 -43.66
CA ALA A 10 -16.95 62.24 -42.25
C ALA A 10 -15.85 61.29 -41.75
N MET A 11 -14.96 61.80 -40.89
CA MET A 11 -14.01 60.97 -40.15
C MET A 11 -14.75 60.30 -38.99
N THR A 12 -14.93 58.98 -39.05
CA THR A 12 -15.39 58.17 -37.92
C THR A 12 -14.18 57.69 -37.11
N LEU A 13 -14.05 58.17 -35.87
CA LEU A 13 -13.13 57.63 -34.88
C LEU A 13 -13.62 56.23 -34.44
N GLY A 14 -12.86 55.19 -34.77
CA GLY A 14 -13.14 53.82 -34.33
C GLY A 14 -12.72 53.62 -32.87
N THR A 15 -13.68 53.40 -31.98
CA THR A 15 -13.42 52.93 -30.61
C THR A 15 -13.18 51.42 -30.64
N ALA A 16 -11.92 50.99 -30.52
CA ALA A 16 -11.57 49.58 -30.35
C ALA A 16 -11.90 49.13 -28.91
N THR A 17 -12.98 48.38 -28.74
CA THR A 17 -13.27 47.70 -27.47
C THR A 17 -12.44 46.42 -27.39
N LEU A 18 -11.33 46.46 -26.66
CA LEU A 18 -10.58 45.26 -26.26
C LEU A 18 -11.42 44.45 -25.26
N ALA A 19 -12.04 43.37 -25.74
CA ALA A 19 -12.69 42.40 -24.86
C ALA A 19 -11.62 41.57 -24.14
N PRO A 20 -11.64 41.43 -22.80
CA PRO A 20 -10.70 40.58 -22.10
C PRO A 20 -10.99 39.11 -22.42
N ILE A 21 -10.03 38.45 -23.07
CA ILE A 21 -10.05 37.00 -23.27
C ILE A 21 -9.80 36.35 -21.90
N MET A 22 -10.87 35.97 -21.20
CA MET A 22 -10.76 35.10 -20.04
C MET A 22 -10.40 33.69 -20.51
N SER A 23 -9.12 33.35 -20.48
CA SER A 23 -8.65 31.96 -20.62
C SER A 23 -9.17 31.14 -19.45
N THR A 24 -10.25 30.38 -19.65
CA THR A 24 -10.69 29.37 -18.69
C THR A 24 -9.69 28.21 -18.72
N ALA A 25 -8.81 28.15 -17.72
CA ALA A 25 -8.00 26.96 -17.49
C ALA A 25 -8.93 25.81 -17.07
N VAL A 26 -9.24 24.90 -18.00
CA VAL A 26 -9.94 23.65 -17.69
C VAL A 26 -8.94 22.76 -16.94
N PHE A 27 -9.03 22.73 -15.61
CA PHE A 27 -8.32 21.73 -14.81
C PHE A 27 -8.98 20.38 -15.07
N ALA A 28 -8.31 19.51 -15.82
CA ALA A 28 -8.75 18.14 -16.03
C ALA A 28 -8.81 17.41 -14.68
N ALA A 29 -10.00 16.93 -14.30
CA ALA A 29 -10.16 16.10 -13.11
C ALA A 29 -9.32 14.81 -13.24
N PRO A 30 -8.75 14.28 -12.13
CA PRO A 30 -7.99 13.04 -12.18
C PRO A 30 -8.88 11.91 -12.69
N VAL A 31 -8.44 11.24 -13.76
CA VAL A 31 -9.19 10.13 -14.37
C VAL A 31 -8.82 8.84 -13.63
N ALA A 32 -9.81 8.20 -13.00
CA ALA A 32 -9.64 6.90 -12.37
C ALA A 32 -9.43 5.78 -13.40
N ALA A 33 -8.61 4.78 -13.05
CA ALA A 33 -8.47 3.56 -13.85
C ALA A 33 -9.70 2.67 -13.71
N SER A 34 -10.05 1.93 -14.78
CA SER A 34 -10.97 0.81 -14.63
C SER A 34 -10.35 -0.26 -13.73
N GLU A 35 -11.15 -1.10 -13.07
CA GLU A 35 -10.67 -2.18 -12.19
C GLU A 35 -9.65 -3.09 -12.90
N GLN A 36 -9.92 -3.47 -14.15
CA GLN A 36 -9.01 -4.30 -14.94
C GLN A 36 -7.68 -3.58 -15.21
N GLN A 37 -7.71 -2.29 -15.52
CA GLN A 37 -6.50 -1.48 -15.71
C GLN A 37 -5.71 -1.34 -14.41
N ALA A 38 -6.38 -1.00 -13.30
CA ALA A 38 -5.77 -0.88 -11.98
C ALA A 38 -5.09 -2.18 -11.56
N THR A 39 -5.77 -3.31 -11.75
CA THR A 39 -5.23 -4.63 -11.42
C THR A 39 -4.02 -4.97 -12.27
N ASN A 40 -4.11 -4.78 -13.59
CA ASN A 40 -2.99 -5.03 -14.50
C ASN A 40 -1.78 -4.14 -14.15
N ASN A 41 -2.02 -2.87 -13.81
CA ASN A 41 -0.98 -1.94 -13.39
C ASN A 41 -0.31 -2.41 -12.09
N LEU A 42 -1.09 -2.75 -11.06
CA LEU A 42 -0.58 -3.26 -9.79
C LEU A 42 0.24 -4.56 -9.99
N VAL A 43 -0.31 -5.52 -10.72
CA VAL A 43 0.38 -6.78 -11.03
C VAL A 43 1.70 -6.51 -11.75
N LYS A 44 1.71 -5.60 -12.73
CA LYS A 44 2.93 -5.19 -13.42
C LYS A 44 3.95 -4.56 -12.47
N GLN A 45 3.53 -3.72 -11.52
CA GLN A 45 4.43 -3.16 -10.52
C GLN A 45 5.05 -4.25 -9.65
N LEU A 46 4.22 -5.14 -9.10
CA LEU A 46 4.67 -6.20 -8.19
C LEU A 46 5.53 -7.26 -8.89
N THR A 47 5.25 -7.59 -10.15
CA THR A 47 5.99 -8.61 -10.91
C THR A 47 7.43 -8.18 -11.23
N ASN A 48 7.68 -6.86 -11.32
CA ASN A 48 9.04 -6.34 -11.50
C ASN A 48 9.90 -6.38 -10.22
N ILE A 49 9.28 -6.65 -9.07
CA ILE A 49 9.94 -6.73 -7.76
C ILE A 49 10.11 -8.21 -7.40
N ARG A 50 11.23 -8.80 -7.81
CA ARG A 50 11.61 -10.19 -7.49
C ARG A 50 12.11 -10.31 -6.05
N SER A 51 12.82 -9.31 -5.56
CA SER A 51 13.21 -9.19 -4.16
C SER A 51 13.14 -7.74 -3.70
N LEU A 52 13.02 -7.56 -2.39
CA LEU A 52 12.93 -6.25 -1.75
C LEU A 52 13.66 -6.30 -0.41
N SER A 53 14.40 -5.27 -0.08
CA SER A 53 14.89 -5.03 1.28
C SER A 53 14.56 -3.60 1.66
N ALA A 54 14.02 -3.39 2.85
CA ALA A 54 13.68 -2.06 3.35
C ALA A 54 13.75 -2.03 4.87
N ASN A 55 13.89 -0.83 5.42
CA ASN A 55 13.48 -0.60 6.80
C ASN A 55 12.00 -0.21 6.79
N PHE A 56 11.32 -0.45 7.91
CA PHE A 56 9.94 -0.03 8.09
C PHE A 56 9.73 0.74 9.39
N GLU A 57 8.73 1.60 9.38
CA GLU A 57 8.08 2.14 10.58
C GLU A 57 6.59 1.82 10.50
N GLN A 58 6.07 1.15 11.53
CA GLN A 58 4.68 0.73 11.62
C GLN A 58 3.98 1.43 12.79
N THR A 59 2.77 1.92 12.57
CA THR A 59 1.92 2.48 13.62
C THR A 59 0.48 2.02 13.40
N THR A 60 -0.17 1.55 14.46
CA THR A 60 -1.58 1.15 14.43
C THR A 60 -2.43 2.13 15.23
N LYS A 61 -3.57 2.55 14.69
CA LYS A 61 -4.51 3.49 15.32
C LYS A 61 -5.91 2.90 15.31
N ALA A 62 -6.74 3.21 16.31
CA ALA A 62 -8.18 3.02 16.16
C ALA A 62 -8.73 4.05 15.18
N THR A 63 -9.64 3.61 14.32
CA THR A 63 -10.45 4.50 13.49
C THR A 63 -11.54 5.09 14.37
N SER A 64 -11.59 6.43 14.48
CA SER A 64 -12.65 7.14 15.20
C SER A 64 -14.02 6.79 14.62
N GLY A 65 -14.76 5.90 15.29
CA GLY A 65 -16.11 5.47 14.87
C GLY A 65 -16.46 4.03 15.23
N SER A 66 -15.47 3.14 15.41
CA SER A 66 -15.74 1.78 15.85
C SER A 66 -15.96 1.74 17.36
N LYS A 67 -17.16 1.31 17.78
CA LYS A 67 -17.37 0.81 19.15
C LYS A 67 -16.43 -0.37 19.31
N VAL A 68 -15.30 -0.15 19.98
CA VAL A 68 -14.32 -1.21 20.29
C VAL A 68 -15.02 -2.20 21.20
N ALA A 69 -15.69 -3.20 20.61
CA ALA A 69 -15.96 -4.43 21.31
C ALA A 69 -14.58 -4.97 21.65
N GLN A 70 -14.30 -5.04 22.95
CA GLN A 70 -13.10 -5.63 23.56
C GLN A 70 -13.04 -7.13 23.21
N LYS A 71 -12.91 -7.47 21.93
CA LYS A 71 -12.69 -8.84 21.45
C LYS A 71 -11.21 -8.99 21.21
N LYS A 72 -10.52 -9.49 22.24
CA LYS A 72 -9.31 -10.32 22.23
C LYS A 72 -8.41 -10.28 20.97
N GLY A 73 -8.06 -9.10 20.49
CA GLY A 73 -7.21 -8.89 19.32
C GLY A 73 -6.51 -7.55 19.49
N LEU A 74 -5.19 -7.61 19.68
CA LEU A 74 -4.30 -6.52 20.10
C LEU A 74 -4.76 -5.84 21.41
N THR A 75 -4.05 -6.10 22.51
CA THR A 75 -4.23 -5.32 23.73
C THR A 75 -4.05 -3.84 23.39
N GLY A 76 -4.82 -2.93 24.00
CA GLY A 76 -4.72 -1.49 23.74
C GLY A 76 -3.31 -0.89 23.88
N GLN A 77 -2.39 -1.67 24.44
CA GLN A 77 -0.96 -1.41 24.56
C GLN A 77 -0.23 -1.25 23.21
N HIS A 78 -0.74 -1.79 22.10
CA HIS A 78 -0.10 -1.64 20.78
C HIS A 78 -0.63 -0.44 19.98
N MET A 79 -1.73 0.18 20.43
CA MET A 79 -2.33 1.33 19.75
C MET A 79 -1.48 2.57 19.97
N ASN A 80 -1.25 3.34 18.90
CA ASN A 80 -0.39 4.53 18.85
C ASN A 80 1.10 4.28 19.14
N GLN A 81 1.53 3.02 19.26
CA GLN A 81 2.94 2.68 19.36
C GLN A 81 3.58 2.61 17.98
N THR A 82 4.82 3.09 17.86
CA THR A 82 5.60 2.98 16.63
C THR A 82 6.58 1.82 16.74
N PHE A 83 6.40 0.86 15.84
CA PHE A 83 7.31 -0.27 15.67
C PHE A 83 8.28 0.02 14.54
N LYS A 84 9.54 -0.36 14.72
CA LYS A 84 10.58 -0.18 13.70
C LYS A 84 11.29 -1.49 13.44
N GLY A 85 11.80 -1.64 12.23
CA GLY A 85 12.49 -2.87 11.89
C GLY A 85 12.94 -2.95 10.45
N VAL A 86 13.26 -4.17 10.03
CA VAL A 86 13.73 -4.50 8.70
C VAL A 86 12.82 -5.54 8.05
N MET A 87 12.60 -5.36 6.75
CA MET A 87 11.83 -6.27 5.92
C MET A 87 12.69 -6.74 4.76
N LYS A 88 12.57 -8.03 4.46
CA LYS A 88 13.15 -8.67 3.27
C LYS A 88 12.09 -9.55 2.62
N VAL A 89 12.02 -9.48 1.31
CA VAL A 89 11.08 -10.25 0.49
C VAL A 89 11.85 -10.89 -0.64
N ALA A 90 11.55 -12.15 -0.93
CA ALA A 90 11.95 -12.79 -2.17
C ALA A 90 10.78 -13.60 -2.73
N ARG A 91 10.36 -13.28 -3.95
CA ARG A 91 9.27 -13.99 -4.60
C ARG A 91 9.76 -15.31 -5.19
N PRO A 92 8.90 -16.35 -5.23
CA PRO A 92 7.59 -16.41 -4.61
C PRO A 92 7.65 -16.79 -3.12
N GLY A 93 6.77 -16.20 -2.30
CA GLY A 93 6.40 -16.70 -0.97
C GLY A 93 7.41 -16.50 0.17
N LYS A 94 8.62 -16.00 -0.09
CA LYS A 94 9.61 -15.80 0.97
C LYS A 94 9.53 -14.41 1.56
N PHE A 95 9.43 -14.35 2.88
CA PHE A 95 9.26 -13.12 3.62
C PHE A 95 10.00 -13.21 4.95
N PHE A 96 10.64 -12.12 5.33
CA PHE A 96 11.30 -11.94 6.60
C PHE A 96 11.01 -10.52 7.09
N TRP A 97 10.57 -10.43 8.32
CA TRP A 97 10.20 -9.19 8.98
C TRP A 97 10.69 -9.25 10.41
N GLU A 98 11.60 -8.37 10.75
CA GLU A 98 12.16 -8.29 12.09
C GLU A 98 11.84 -6.92 12.65
N THR A 99 10.98 -6.90 13.65
CA THR A 99 10.78 -5.74 14.50
C THR A 99 11.96 -5.68 15.47
N THR A 100 12.65 -4.54 15.51
CA THR A 100 13.78 -4.27 16.40
C THR A 100 13.42 -3.39 17.59
N SER A 101 12.30 -2.67 17.49
CA SER A 101 11.82 -1.75 18.52
C SER A 101 10.29 -1.64 18.48
N PRO A 102 9.61 -1.52 19.64
CA PRO A 102 10.19 -1.49 21.00
C PRO A 102 10.52 -2.85 21.58
N SER A 103 9.88 -3.92 21.12
CA SER A 103 10.20 -5.30 21.47
C SER A 103 10.65 -6.05 20.21
N LYS A 104 11.57 -7.00 20.39
CA LYS A 104 12.05 -7.79 19.25
C LYS A 104 11.01 -8.83 18.88
N GLN A 105 10.74 -8.95 17.59
CA GLN A 105 9.89 -10.02 17.08
C GLN A 105 10.31 -10.34 15.65
N THR A 106 10.38 -11.61 15.31
CA THR A 106 10.70 -12.06 13.95
C THR A 106 9.52 -12.82 13.36
N ILE A 107 9.06 -12.39 12.19
CA ILE A 107 8.07 -13.06 11.37
C ILE A 107 8.76 -13.52 10.09
N VAL A 108 8.75 -14.81 9.82
CA VAL A 108 9.53 -15.40 8.73
C VAL A 108 8.78 -16.55 8.10
N THR A 109 8.81 -16.59 6.77
CA THR A 109 8.23 -17.68 5.99
C THR A 109 9.03 -17.94 4.73
N SER A 110 9.07 -19.22 4.35
CA SER A 110 9.58 -19.69 3.07
C SER A 110 8.45 -20.04 2.08
N GLY A 111 7.19 -19.74 2.44
CA GLY A 111 6.00 -19.87 1.58
C GLY A 111 4.99 -20.95 1.98
N LYS A 112 5.34 -21.84 2.91
CA LYS A 112 4.41 -22.89 3.41
C LYS A 112 3.92 -22.65 4.83
N THR A 113 4.80 -22.10 5.66
CA THR A 113 4.62 -21.99 7.11
C THR A 113 5.13 -20.63 7.54
N VAL A 114 4.37 -19.95 8.38
CA VAL A 114 4.80 -18.71 9.02
C VAL A 114 5.26 -19.04 10.44
N TRP A 115 6.47 -18.58 10.75
CA TRP A 115 6.99 -18.58 12.10
C TRP A 115 6.94 -17.16 12.65
N ILE A 116 6.43 -17.03 13.86
CA ILE A 116 6.48 -15.80 14.65
C ILE A 116 7.27 -16.11 15.90
N TYR A 117 8.42 -15.49 16.06
CA TYR A 117 9.31 -15.71 17.18
C TYR A 117 9.42 -14.45 18.02
N ASP A 118 9.13 -14.60 19.30
CA ASP A 118 9.37 -13.62 20.35
C ASP A 118 10.54 -14.10 21.22
N PRO A 119 11.74 -13.49 21.12
CA PRO A 119 12.90 -13.87 21.90
C PRO A 119 12.77 -13.55 23.39
N ASP A 120 11.97 -12.56 23.77
CA ASP A 120 11.83 -12.15 25.17
C ASP A 120 10.97 -13.17 25.94
N LEU A 121 9.98 -13.76 25.26
CA LEU A 121 9.16 -14.85 25.77
C LEU A 121 9.76 -16.24 25.51
N GLN A 122 10.84 -16.34 24.73
CA GLN A 122 11.37 -17.59 24.21
C GLN A 122 10.26 -18.46 23.59
N GLN A 123 9.41 -17.84 22.76
CA GLN A 123 8.23 -18.49 22.19
C GLN A 123 8.22 -18.37 20.68
N ALA A 124 7.89 -19.46 19.99
CA ALA A 124 7.68 -19.51 18.55
C ALA A 124 6.26 -20.03 18.25
N VAL A 125 5.49 -19.25 17.51
CA VAL A 125 4.19 -19.67 16.98
C VAL A 125 4.36 -20.09 15.53
N ARG A 126 3.87 -21.28 15.21
CA ARG A 126 3.82 -21.83 13.86
C ARG A 126 2.38 -21.86 13.38
N GLN A 127 2.11 -21.24 12.25
CA GLN A 127 0.76 -21.16 11.68
C GLN A 127 0.76 -21.08 10.15
N SER A 128 -0.43 -21.17 9.57
CA SER A 128 -0.65 -21.02 8.13
C SER A 128 -0.40 -19.58 7.67
N LEU A 129 -0.10 -19.39 6.38
CA LEU A 129 0.12 -18.05 5.82
C LEU A 129 -1.16 -17.20 5.83
N ASP A 130 -2.31 -17.84 5.59
CA ASP A 130 -3.59 -17.16 5.41
C ASP A 130 -4.06 -16.47 6.71
N ASP A 131 -3.79 -17.09 7.86
CA ASP A 131 -4.16 -16.55 9.18
C ASP A 131 -3.36 -15.29 9.56
N GLN A 132 -2.18 -15.07 8.97
CA GLN A 132 -1.27 -13.99 9.35
C GLN A 132 -1.33 -12.72 8.51
N VAL A 133 -1.99 -12.76 7.35
CA VAL A 133 -2.07 -11.60 6.46
C VAL A 133 -2.68 -10.37 7.15
N ALA A 134 -3.62 -10.59 8.07
CA ALA A 134 -4.26 -9.53 8.87
C ALA A 134 -3.28 -8.76 9.76
N ASN A 135 -2.34 -9.47 10.37
CA ASN A 135 -1.42 -8.90 11.35
C ASN A 135 -0.16 -8.34 10.69
N THR A 136 0.20 -8.87 9.52
CA THR A 136 1.38 -8.44 8.75
C THR A 136 1.01 -8.16 7.28
N PRO A 137 0.48 -6.96 6.96
CA PRO A 137 0.03 -6.61 5.61
C PRO A 137 1.10 -6.80 4.54
N ALA A 138 2.36 -6.59 4.93
CA ALA A 138 3.52 -6.70 4.06
C ALA A 138 3.73 -8.11 3.49
N LEU A 139 3.11 -9.16 4.05
CA LEU A 139 3.12 -10.51 3.48
C LEU A 139 2.56 -10.55 2.05
N LEU A 140 1.65 -9.64 1.68
CA LEU A 140 1.15 -9.56 0.31
C LEU A 140 2.23 -9.14 -0.70
N LEU A 141 3.35 -8.54 -0.23
CA LEU A 141 4.52 -8.27 -1.07
C LEU A 141 5.28 -9.54 -1.45
N SER A 142 5.12 -10.66 -0.73
CA SER A 142 5.75 -11.95 -1.06
C SER A 142 4.80 -12.92 -1.78
N GLY A 143 3.48 -12.76 -1.61
CA GLY A 143 2.43 -13.66 -2.14
C GLY A 143 2.30 -13.68 -3.67
N ASN A 144 1.50 -14.60 -4.23
CA ASN A 144 1.36 -14.74 -5.68
C ASN A 144 0.50 -13.62 -6.29
N THR A 145 1.05 -12.86 -7.23
CA THR A 145 0.32 -11.78 -7.92
C THR A 145 -0.88 -12.28 -8.72
N SER A 146 -0.88 -13.54 -9.16
CA SER A 146 -1.97 -14.17 -9.91
C SER A 146 -3.23 -14.34 -9.05
N GLN A 147 -3.07 -14.52 -7.74
CA GLN A 147 -4.20 -14.63 -6.81
C GLN A 147 -4.86 -13.28 -6.55
N ILE A 148 -4.15 -12.16 -6.78
CA ILE A 148 -4.69 -10.82 -6.50
C ILE A 148 -5.99 -10.58 -7.30
N MET A 149 -6.00 -10.97 -8.58
CA MET A 149 -7.18 -10.84 -9.44
C MET A 149 -8.38 -11.66 -8.97
N GLN A 150 -8.11 -12.82 -8.35
CA GLN A 150 -9.16 -13.74 -7.92
C GLN A 150 -9.77 -13.26 -6.61
N SER A 151 -8.93 -12.85 -5.65
CA SER A 151 -9.34 -12.57 -4.27
C SER A 151 -9.71 -11.11 -4.00
N TYR A 152 -9.27 -10.16 -4.83
CA TYR A 152 -9.44 -8.72 -4.55
C TYR A 152 -10.04 -7.94 -5.71
N ARG A 153 -10.79 -6.90 -5.38
CA ARG A 153 -11.09 -5.76 -6.27
C ARG A 153 -9.97 -4.74 -6.12
N VAL A 154 -9.40 -4.26 -7.22
CA VAL A 154 -8.32 -3.27 -7.20
C VAL A 154 -8.83 -1.95 -7.75
N THR A 155 -8.63 -0.87 -7.01
CA THR A 155 -8.91 0.49 -7.47
C THR A 155 -7.61 1.27 -7.61
N GLN A 156 -7.58 2.15 -8.61
CA GLN A 156 -6.52 3.15 -8.81
C GLN A 156 -7.22 4.48 -9.13
N PRO A 157 -7.56 5.29 -8.12
CA PRO A 157 -8.38 6.47 -8.32
C PRO A 157 -7.70 7.58 -9.14
N ASP A 158 -6.38 7.55 -9.29
CA ASP A 158 -5.63 8.43 -10.20
C ASP A 158 -4.66 7.61 -11.04
N LYS A 159 -4.89 7.53 -12.36
CA LYS A 159 -4.00 6.80 -13.29
C LYS A 159 -2.56 7.33 -13.30
N GLY A 160 -2.36 8.61 -12.98
CA GLY A 160 -1.05 9.25 -12.96
C GLY A 160 -0.22 8.92 -11.72
N LYS A 161 -0.85 8.32 -10.69
CA LYS A 161 -0.18 7.96 -9.44
C LYS A 161 -0.12 6.46 -9.25
N THR A 162 0.94 6.00 -8.61
CA THR A 162 1.16 4.59 -8.29
C THR A 162 0.67 4.28 -6.88
N TYR A 163 -0.62 4.47 -6.63
CA TYR A 163 -1.28 3.98 -5.43
C TYR A 163 -2.50 3.15 -5.80
N TYR A 164 -2.68 2.06 -5.08
CA TYR A 164 -3.70 1.05 -5.36
C TYR A 164 -4.34 0.63 -4.05
N THR A 165 -5.66 0.45 -4.08
CA THR A 165 -6.41 -0.10 -2.94
C THR A 165 -6.99 -1.44 -3.34
N LEU A 166 -6.65 -2.47 -2.57
CA LEU A 166 -7.16 -3.82 -2.67
C LEU A 166 -8.31 -3.96 -1.66
N LEU A 167 -9.49 -4.34 -2.16
CA LEU A 167 -10.64 -4.69 -1.34
C LEU A 167 -10.90 -6.19 -1.48
N PRO A 168 -10.89 -6.97 -0.39
CA PRO A 168 -11.26 -8.38 -0.44
C PRO A 168 -12.64 -8.56 -1.06
N LYS A 169 -12.79 -9.55 -1.94
CA LYS A 169 -14.10 -9.95 -2.47
C LYS A 169 -14.89 -10.74 -1.43
N ASP A 170 -14.19 -11.47 -0.58
CA ASP A 170 -14.74 -12.15 0.58
C ASP A 170 -14.87 -11.18 1.76
N ARG A 171 -16.04 -11.16 2.40
CA ARG A 171 -16.35 -10.27 3.53
C ARG A 171 -15.94 -10.86 4.88
N ASP A 172 -15.63 -12.15 4.93
CA ASP A 172 -15.11 -12.82 6.14
C ASP A 172 -13.58 -12.68 6.26
N GLY A 173 -12.96 -11.94 5.33
CA GLY A 173 -11.53 -11.66 5.32
C GLY A 173 -11.08 -10.89 6.55
N ALA A 174 -9.82 -11.11 6.92
CA ALA A 174 -9.24 -10.53 8.12
C ALA A 174 -8.99 -9.00 8.04
N PHE A 175 -9.26 -8.38 6.88
CA PHE A 175 -9.17 -6.94 6.69
C PHE A 175 -10.25 -6.41 5.75
N GLN A 176 -10.56 -5.11 5.84
CA GLN A 176 -11.54 -4.42 4.98
C GLN A 176 -10.88 -3.83 3.74
N SER A 177 -9.70 -3.25 3.88
CA SER A 177 -8.97 -2.66 2.77
C SER A 177 -7.46 -2.73 3.00
N LEU A 178 -6.71 -2.86 1.90
CA LEU A 178 -5.27 -2.67 1.89
C LEU A 178 -4.89 -1.69 0.79
N THR A 179 -4.32 -0.57 1.17
CA THR A 179 -3.74 0.39 0.25
C THR A 179 -2.22 0.22 0.20
N ILE A 180 -1.66 0.22 -1.00
CA ILE A 180 -0.22 0.26 -1.24
C ILE A 180 0.11 1.42 -2.18
N SER A 181 1.12 2.20 -1.82
CA SER A 181 1.70 3.21 -2.70
C SER A 181 3.15 2.90 -3.02
N PHE A 182 3.55 3.29 -4.22
CA PHE A 182 4.90 3.18 -4.73
C PHE A 182 5.46 4.57 -4.94
N GLY A 183 6.70 4.80 -4.51
CA GLY A 183 7.43 6.04 -4.66
C GLY A 183 8.41 6.02 -5.84
N VAL A 184 9.54 6.69 -5.67
CA VAL A 184 10.63 6.77 -6.65
C VAL A 184 11.08 5.36 -7.06
N ASN A 185 11.42 5.19 -8.33
CA ASN A 185 11.84 3.90 -8.92
C ASN A 185 10.81 2.77 -8.78
N LYS A 186 9.52 3.09 -8.61
CA LYS A 186 8.44 2.11 -8.44
C LYS A 186 8.61 1.21 -7.21
N ALA A 187 9.35 1.69 -6.20
CA ALA A 187 9.56 0.99 -4.95
C ALA A 187 8.37 1.23 -3.98
N PRO A 188 7.89 0.23 -3.23
CA PRO A 188 6.87 0.44 -2.20
C PRO A 188 7.31 1.50 -1.19
N SER A 189 6.42 2.43 -0.83
CA SER A 189 6.72 3.54 0.09
C SER A 189 5.79 3.59 1.29
N LEU A 190 4.51 3.26 1.12
CA LEU A 190 3.54 3.21 2.20
C LEU A 190 2.53 2.07 1.96
N MET A 191 2.18 1.39 3.04
CA MET A 191 1.00 0.52 3.11
C MET A 191 0.06 0.99 4.21
N ILE A 192 -1.23 0.85 3.98
CA ILE A 192 -2.29 1.16 4.93
C ILE A 192 -3.25 -0.02 4.93
N LEU A 193 -3.35 -0.71 6.06
CA LEU A 193 -4.32 -1.77 6.27
C LEU A 193 -5.44 -1.24 7.17
N GLU A 194 -6.68 -1.42 6.75
CA GLU A 194 -7.85 -1.27 7.62
C GLU A 194 -8.38 -2.66 7.95
N ASP A 195 -8.36 -3.05 9.22
CA ASP A 195 -8.86 -4.36 9.65
C ASP A 195 -10.39 -4.37 9.84
N SER A 196 -10.98 -5.54 10.04
CA SER A 196 -12.43 -5.70 10.29
C SER A 196 -12.88 -5.17 11.65
N LEU A 197 -11.95 -4.91 12.58
CA LEU A 197 -12.20 -4.39 13.93
C LEU A 197 -12.17 -2.85 13.98
N GLY A 198 -11.83 -2.20 12.86
CA GLY A 198 -11.74 -0.75 12.75
C GLY A 198 -10.39 -0.18 13.19
N GLN A 199 -9.33 -0.97 13.17
CA GLN A 199 -7.96 -0.50 13.35
C GLN A 199 -7.34 -0.19 11.99
N THR A 200 -6.56 0.88 11.93
CA THR A 200 -5.76 1.25 10.76
C THR A 200 -4.29 1.12 11.08
N THR A 201 -3.60 0.24 10.36
CA THR A 201 -2.15 0.04 10.45
C THR A 201 -1.46 0.71 9.27
N TYR A 202 -0.57 1.65 9.57
CA TYR A 202 0.29 2.33 8.61
C TYR A 202 1.67 1.70 8.64
N VAL A 203 2.22 1.35 7.49
CA VAL A 203 3.59 0.84 7.34
C VAL A 203 4.33 1.71 6.33
N ARG A 204 5.31 2.49 6.79
CA ARG A 204 6.15 3.35 5.96
C ARG A 204 7.48 2.66 5.70
N PHE A 205 7.87 2.58 4.43
CA PHE A 205 9.16 2.01 4.04
C PHE A 205 10.20 3.09 3.78
N ASN A 206 11.42 2.85 4.21
CA ASN A 206 12.58 3.68 3.89
C ASN A 206 13.79 2.80 3.56
N ASN A 207 14.83 3.42 2.97
CA ASN A 207 16.03 2.72 2.51
C ASN A 207 15.73 1.52 1.61
N VAL A 208 14.75 1.67 0.74
CA VAL A 208 14.22 0.58 -0.08
C VAL A 208 15.20 0.23 -1.20
N LYS A 209 15.61 -1.04 -1.22
CA LYS A 209 16.41 -1.65 -2.29
C LYS A 209 15.53 -2.64 -3.04
N VAL A 210 15.31 -2.38 -4.33
CA VAL A 210 14.55 -3.26 -5.22
C VAL A 210 15.52 -4.23 -5.90
N ASN A 211 15.13 -5.50 -5.96
CA ASN A 211 15.88 -6.62 -6.52
C ASN A 211 17.31 -6.82 -5.95
N PRO A 212 17.57 -6.65 -4.63
CA PRO A 212 18.87 -7.01 -4.06
C PRO A 212 19.08 -8.53 -4.05
N SER A 213 20.33 -8.96 -4.05
CA SER A 213 20.67 -10.35 -3.71
C SER A 213 20.41 -10.58 -2.22
N ILE A 214 19.59 -11.58 -1.89
CA ILE A 214 19.25 -11.96 -0.51
C ILE A 214 19.58 -13.44 -0.33
N PRO A 215 20.43 -13.82 0.64
CA PRO A 215 20.73 -15.22 0.91
C PRO A 215 19.46 -16.00 1.27
N ALA A 216 19.29 -17.19 0.69
CA ALA A 216 18.13 -18.04 0.93
C ALA A 216 17.97 -18.41 2.42
N SER A 217 19.08 -18.51 3.15
CA SER A 217 19.10 -18.76 4.60
C SER A 217 18.35 -17.70 5.42
N THR A 218 18.16 -16.48 4.90
CA THR A 218 17.40 -15.41 5.56
C THR A 218 15.96 -15.83 5.86
N PHE A 219 15.39 -16.69 5.01
CA PHE A 219 13.99 -17.10 5.09
C PHE A 219 13.79 -18.46 5.76
N ASN A 220 14.88 -19.06 6.23
CA ASN A 220 14.86 -20.33 6.96
C ASN A 220 15.00 -20.00 8.44
N PHE A 221 14.00 -20.40 9.23
CA PHE A 221 14.01 -20.19 10.66
C PHE A 221 13.89 -21.52 11.40
N THR A 222 14.77 -21.68 12.37
CA THR A 222 14.75 -22.77 13.33
C THR A 222 14.69 -22.13 14.71
N PRO A 223 13.63 -22.38 15.50
CA PRO A 223 13.53 -21.88 16.85
C PRO A 223 14.79 -22.25 17.67
N PRO A 224 15.38 -21.32 18.43
CA PRO A 224 16.49 -21.62 19.32
C PRO A 224 16.15 -22.71 20.35
N LYS A 225 17.16 -23.41 20.86
CA LYS A 225 16.96 -24.43 21.90
C LYS A 225 16.30 -23.80 23.14
N GLY A 226 15.27 -24.45 23.66
CA GLY A 226 14.51 -23.96 24.81
C GLY A 226 13.33 -23.05 24.44
N THR A 227 13.10 -22.80 23.15
CA THR A 227 11.92 -22.07 22.69
C THR A 227 10.66 -22.93 22.84
N ASP A 228 9.61 -22.40 23.46
CA ASP A 228 8.29 -23.01 23.47
C ASP A 228 7.62 -22.87 22.09
N ILE A 229 7.11 -23.98 21.56
CA ILE A 229 6.54 -24.03 20.20
C ILE A 229 5.03 -24.22 20.31
N ILE A 230 4.28 -23.28 19.76
CA ILE A 230 2.82 -23.32 19.69
C ILE A 230 2.40 -23.51 18.23
N ASP A 231 1.61 -24.54 17.99
CA ASP A 231 1.00 -24.83 16.69
C ASP A 231 -0.44 -24.31 16.64
N GLN A 232 -0.79 -23.60 15.55
CA GLN A 232 -2.14 -23.11 15.27
C GLN A 232 -2.62 -23.58 13.89
#